data_AF-A0A923ZGA8-F1
#
_entry.id   AF-A0A923ZGA8-F1
#
_cell.length_a   1.000
_cell.length_b   1.000
_cell.length_c   1.000
_cell.angle_alpha   90.00
_cell.angle_beta   90.00
_cell.angle_gamma   90.00
#
_symmetry.space_group_name_H-M   'P 1'
#
loop_
_entity.id
_entity.type
_entity.pdbx_description
1 polymer ?
#
loop_
_entity_poly.entity_id
_entity_poly.type
_entity_poly.pdbx_seq_one_letter_code
_entity_poly.pdbx_strand_id
1 'polypeptide(L)'
;NGYYLLTSGDASATRSGVSIAHNGNSWVSICDKNRKENFEPLNGEAVLQKLSANNFTSWNYKMQDPKSYRHYGIMAQDFNAAFGKDKYGTIGNDTTVNPIDMIGIDMAAIQALVKRTNELKDENEKLKEKEAAINKKLTAITDLKNENESLRQSMAQLQNSFNEQQKLVAQSLQQMEALTLKQIDKEAVTIK
;
A
#
# COMPACT_ATOMS: atom_id res chain seq x y z
N ASN A 1 -15.26 5.23 -52.35
CA ASN A 1 -15.89 4.15 -51.56
C ASN A 1 -14.84 3.44 -50.70
N GLY A 2 -15.26 2.85 -49.57
CA GLY A 2 -14.42 2.04 -48.67
C GLY A 2 -14.49 0.54 -48.97
N TYR A 3 -13.95 -0.30 -48.07
CA TYR A 3 -13.98 -1.77 -48.20
C TYR A 3 -14.63 -2.44 -46.98
N TYR A 4 -15.27 -3.59 -47.21
CA TYR A 4 -15.82 -4.47 -46.18
C TYR A 4 -15.29 -5.88 -46.38
N LEU A 5 -14.80 -6.50 -45.31
CA LEU A 5 -14.45 -7.92 -45.28
C LEU A 5 -15.41 -8.59 -44.28
N LEU A 6 -16.45 -9.21 -44.82
CA LEU A 6 -17.54 -9.80 -44.05
C LEU A 6 -17.41 -11.31 -44.08
N THR A 7 -17.44 -11.93 -42.91
CA THR A 7 -17.25 -13.38 -42.75
C THR A 7 -18.54 -14.11 -42.37
N SER A 8 -19.61 -13.36 -42.08
CA SER A 8 -20.94 -13.90 -41.79
C SER A 8 -22.07 -12.94 -42.20
N GLY A 9 -23.28 -13.50 -42.30
CA GLY A 9 -24.54 -12.78 -42.54
C GLY A 9 -24.86 -12.48 -44.00
N ASP A 10 -26.14 -12.26 -44.30
CA ASP A 10 -26.65 -11.69 -45.55
C ASP A 10 -27.10 -10.23 -45.36
N ALA A 11 -27.82 -9.65 -46.33
CA ALA A 11 -28.29 -8.25 -46.24
C ALA A 11 -29.25 -7.98 -45.07
N SER A 12 -29.87 -9.03 -44.50
CA SER A 12 -30.86 -8.97 -43.42
C SER A 12 -30.31 -9.41 -42.06
N ALA A 13 -29.15 -10.07 -42.02
CA ALA A 13 -28.53 -10.59 -40.79
C ALA A 13 -27.46 -9.66 -40.19
N THR A 14 -27.22 -9.80 -38.89
CA THR A 14 -26.10 -9.17 -38.21
C THR A 14 -24.78 -9.74 -38.73
N ARG A 15 -24.01 -8.91 -39.44
CA ARG A 15 -22.73 -9.32 -40.03
C ARG A 15 -21.59 -9.23 -39.02
N SER A 16 -20.66 -10.18 -39.07
CA SER A 16 -19.35 -10.13 -38.45
C SER A 16 -18.28 -9.82 -39.49
N GLY A 17 -17.23 -9.11 -39.10
CA GLY A 17 -16.14 -8.75 -39.99
C GLY A 17 -15.50 -7.41 -39.64
N VAL A 18 -14.79 -6.87 -40.63
CA VAL A 18 -14.10 -5.58 -40.53
C VAL A 18 -14.48 -4.69 -41.72
N SER A 19 -14.31 -3.38 -41.55
CA SER A 19 -14.45 -2.41 -42.63
C SER A 19 -13.35 -1.37 -42.59
N ILE A 20 -13.12 -0.72 -43.72
CA ILE A 20 -12.30 0.50 -43.83
C ILE A 20 -13.13 1.53 -44.57
N ALA A 21 -13.31 2.70 -43.94
CA ALA A 21 -14.10 3.78 -44.52
C ALA A 21 -13.43 4.32 -45.80
N HIS A 22 -14.22 5.01 -46.63
CA HIS A 22 -13.63 5.81 -47.71
C HIS A 22 -12.68 6.85 -47.10
N ASN A 23 -11.46 6.93 -47.60
CA ASN A 23 -10.37 7.75 -47.05
C ASN A 23 -9.97 7.40 -45.60
N GLY A 24 -10.36 6.22 -45.10
CA GLY A 24 -9.86 5.69 -43.83
C GLY A 24 -8.41 5.19 -43.96
N ASN A 25 -7.65 5.27 -42.87
CA ASN A 25 -6.26 4.82 -42.80
C ASN A 25 -6.07 3.49 -42.05
N SER A 26 -7.14 2.91 -41.52
CA SER A 26 -7.12 1.71 -40.70
C SER A 26 -8.43 0.94 -40.82
N TRP A 27 -8.38 -0.38 -40.58
CA TRP A 27 -9.58 -1.19 -40.45
C TRP A 27 -10.24 -0.96 -39.09
N VAL A 28 -11.56 -1.13 -39.04
CA VAL A 28 -12.35 -1.18 -37.82
C VAL A 28 -13.10 -2.50 -37.76
N SER A 29 -13.21 -3.07 -36.57
CA SER A 29 -13.94 -4.31 -36.35
C SER A 29 -15.36 -4.01 -35.89
N ILE A 30 -16.32 -4.79 -36.36
CA ILE A 30 -17.70 -4.72 -35.87
C ILE A 30 -17.72 -5.14 -34.40
N CYS A 31 -17.98 -4.19 -33.50
CA CYS A 31 -17.77 -4.37 -32.05
C CYS A 31 -18.96 -3.90 -31.17
N ASP A 32 -20.13 -3.69 -31.76
CA ASP A 32 -21.34 -3.22 -31.07
C ASP A 32 -21.83 -4.21 -30.01
N LYS A 33 -22.15 -3.71 -28.80
CA LYS A 33 -22.69 -4.50 -27.69
C LYS A 33 -24.00 -5.20 -28.06
N ASN A 34 -24.85 -4.58 -28.88
CA ASN A 34 -26.12 -5.17 -29.30
C ASN A 34 -25.96 -6.36 -30.26
N ARG A 35 -24.73 -6.62 -30.72
CA ARG A 35 -24.36 -7.77 -31.56
C ARG A 35 -23.60 -8.85 -30.79
N LYS A 36 -23.51 -8.70 -29.47
CA LYS A 36 -22.76 -9.58 -28.57
C LYS A 36 -23.67 -10.08 -27.47
N GLU A 37 -23.36 -11.26 -26.98
CA GLU A 37 -24.08 -11.94 -25.92
C GLU A 37 -23.08 -12.70 -25.03
N ASN A 38 -23.57 -13.39 -24.00
CA ASN A 38 -22.75 -14.22 -23.10
C ASN A 38 -21.64 -13.44 -22.38
N PHE A 39 -21.91 -12.19 -22.00
CA PHE A 39 -20.94 -11.35 -21.28
C PHE A 39 -20.52 -11.98 -19.96
N GLU A 40 -19.21 -12.16 -19.77
CA GLU A 40 -18.58 -12.57 -18.51
C GLU A 40 -17.53 -11.51 -18.12
N PRO A 41 -17.56 -10.98 -16.89
CA PRO A 41 -16.53 -10.06 -16.43
C PRO A 41 -15.18 -10.76 -16.30
N LEU A 42 -14.12 -10.12 -16.77
CA LEU A 42 -12.76 -10.61 -16.57
C LEU A 42 -12.31 -10.37 -15.12
N ASN A 43 -11.75 -11.39 -14.49
CA ASN A 43 -11.06 -11.23 -13.21
C ASN A 43 -9.69 -10.58 -13.45
N GLY A 44 -9.60 -9.28 -13.23
CA GLY A 44 -8.40 -8.49 -13.47
C GLY A 44 -7.15 -8.97 -12.74
N GLU A 45 -7.29 -9.45 -11.50
CA GLU A 45 -6.17 -9.99 -10.71
C GLU A 45 -5.65 -11.31 -11.29
N ALA A 46 -6.56 -12.19 -11.72
CA ALA A 46 -6.20 -13.41 -12.44
C ALA A 46 -5.55 -13.10 -13.80
N VAL A 47 -6.01 -12.04 -14.50
CA VAL A 47 -5.38 -11.56 -15.73
C VAL A 47 -3.95 -11.10 -15.47
N LEU A 48 -3.71 -10.27 -14.44
CA LEU A 48 -2.37 -9.82 -14.08
C LEU A 48 -1.44 -10.98 -13.73
N GLN A 49 -1.93 -11.96 -12.97
CA GLN A 49 -1.15 -13.15 -12.62
C GLN A 49 -0.73 -13.93 -13.87
N LYS A 50 -1.67 -14.17 -14.79
CA LYS A 50 -1.38 -14.86 -16.06
C LYS A 50 -0.38 -14.08 -16.92
N LEU A 51 -0.56 -12.76 -17.07
CA LEU A 51 0.38 -11.92 -17.82
C LEU A 51 1.79 -11.91 -17.20
N SER A 52 1.90 -11.91 -15.87
CA SER A 52 3.18 -11.91 -15.17
C SER A 52 4.02 -13.18 -15.40
N ALA A 53 3.37 -14.29 -15.77
CA ALA A 53 4.05 -15.55 -16.06
C ALA A 53 4.49 -15.68 -17.53
N ASN A 54 4.07 -14.76 -18.40
CA ASN A 54 4.34 -14.82 -19.84
C ASN A 54 5.60 -14.05 -20.23
N ASN A 55 6.28 -14.54 -21.27
CA ASN A 55 7.44 -13.89 -21.85
C ASN A 55 7.03 -12.88 -22.92
N PHE A 56 7.43 -11.62 -22.71
CA PHE A 56 7.33 -10.58 -23.73
C PHE A 56 8.68 -10.44 -24.41
N THR A 57 8.72 -10.66 -25.72
CA THR A 57 9.97 -10.64 -26.48
C THR A 57 9.87 -9.70 -27.68
N SER A 58 11.03 -9.29 -28.18
CA SER A 58 11.10 -8.71 -29.51
C SER A 58 11.38 -9.80 -30.53
N TRP A 59 10.81 -9.67 -31.73
CA TRP A 59 10.94 -10.67 -32.78
C TRP A 59 10.80 -10.02 -34.17
N ASN A 60 11.18 -10.77 -35.21
CA ASN A 60 10.90 -10.47 -36.61
C ASN A 60 10.43 -11.75 -37.30
N TYR A 61 9.66 -11.64 -38.39
CA TYR A 61 9.33 -12.82 -39.18
C TYR A 61 10.59 -13.37 -39.87
N LYS A 62 10.63 -14.69 -40.12
CA LYS A 62 11.80 -15.36 -40.75
C LYS A 62 12.23 -14.75 -42.08
N MET A 63 11.28 -14.21 -42.84
CA MET A 63 11.51 -13.61 -44.17
C MET A 63 11.62 -12.08 -44.13
N GLN A 64 11.59 -11.45 -42.95
CA GLN A 64 11.80 -10.02 -42.81
C GLN A 64 13.29 -9.71 -42.68
N ASP A 65 13.72 -8.59 -43.28
CA ASP A 65 15.04 -8.03 -43.01
C ASP A 65 15.14 -7.64 -41.52
N PRO A 66 16.02 -8.29 -40.75
CA PRO A 66 16.14 -8.04 -39.31
C PRO A 66 16.69 -6.64 -38.99
N LYS A 67 17.29 -5.93 -39.97
CA LYS A 67 17.74 -4.55 -39.78
C LYS A 67 16.61 -3.53 -39.89
N SER A 68 15.55 -3.85 -40.64
CA SER A 68 14.46 -2.94 -40.95
C SER A 68 13.17 -3.23 -40.17
N TYR A 69 12.97 -4.47 -39.73
CA TYR A 69 11.73 -4.89 -39.09
C TYR A 69 11.96 -5.50 -37.72
N ARG A 70 11.22 -4.96 -36.74
CA ARG A 70 11.14 -5.52 -35.40
C ARG A 70 9.74 -5.30 -34.82
N HIS A 71 9.25 -6.31 -34.12
CA HIS A 71 7.96 -6.31 -33.44
C HIS A 71 8.18 -6.63 -31.96
N TYR A 72 7.25 -6.22 -31.12
CA TYR A 72 7.17 -6.59 -29.72
C TYR A 72 5.87 -7.32 -29.48
N GLY A 73 5.91 -8.36 -28.64
CA GLY A 73 4.69 -9.01 -28.20
C GLY A 73 4.91 -10.36 -27.55
N ILE A 74 3.79 -10.91 -27.12
CA ILE A 74 3.65 -12.30 -26.71
C ILE A 74 3.42 -13.18 -27.95
N MET A 75 3.84 -14.44 -27.87
CA MET A 75 3.59 -15.42 -28.92
C MET A 75 2.15 -15.98 -28.80
N ALA A 76 1.57 -16.40 -29.92
CA ALA A 76 0.19 -16.90 -29.96
C ALA A 76 -0.04 -18.11 -29.05
N GLN A 77 0.97 -18.98 -28.94
CA GLN A 77 0.96 -20.16 -28.07
C GLN A 77 0.82 -19.76 -26.60
N ASP A 78 1.62 -18.81 -26.14
CA ASP A 78 1.61 -18.33 -24.75
C ASP A 78 0.29 -17.61 -24.45
N PHE A 79 -0.20 -16.78 -25.38
CA PHE A 79 -1.50 -16.12 -25.25
C PHE A 79 -2.65 -17.12 -25.20
N ASN A 80 -2.66 -18.12 -26.07
CA ASN A 80 -3.70 -19.16 -26.10
C ASN A 80 -3.64 -20.05 -24.85
N ALA A 81 -2.45 -20.40 -24.36
CA ALA A 81 -2.30 -21.15 -23.11
C ALA A 81 -2.87 -20.37 -21.91
N ALA A 82 -2.67 -19.05 -21.87
CA ALA A 82 -3.14 -18.20 -20.77
C ALA A 82 -4.63 -17.82 -20.88
N PHE A 83 -5.12 -17.49 -22.07
CA PHE A 83 -6.42 -16.84 -22.31
C PHE A 83 -7.29 -17.52 -23.36
N GLY A 84 -6.83 -18.61 -23.97
CA GLY A 84 -7.50 -19.27 -25.09
C GLY A 84 -8.71 -20.12 -24.70
N LYS A 85 -9.14 -20.11 -23.43
CA LYS A 85 -10.31 -20.85 -22.95
C LYS A 85 -11.05 -20.08 -21.85
N ASP A 86 -12.37 -20.10 -21.92
CA ASP A 86 -13.27 -19.66 -20.85
C ASP A 86 -14.38 -20.71 -20.61
N LYS A 87 -15.42 -20.33 -19.87
CA LYS A 87 -16.55 -21.24 -19.57
C LYS A 87 -17.43 -21.57 -20.80
N TYR A 88 -17.37 -20.77 -21.86
CA TYR A 88 -18.17 -20.94 -23.08
C TYR A 88 -17.42 -21.70 -24.16
N GLY A 89 -16.08 -21.64 -24.17
CA GLY A 89 -15.29 -22.48 -25.05
C GLY A 89 -13.88 -21.98 -25.30
N THR A 90 -13.40 -22.21 -26.52
CA THR A 90 -12.05 -21.85 -26.97
C THR A 90 -12.06 -20.48 -27.65
N ILE A 91 -11.11 -19.63 -27.25
CA ILE A 91 -10.86 -18.30 -27.83
C ILE A 91 -9.60 -18.39 -28.69
N GLY A 92 -9.74 -18.15 -29.99
CA GLY A 92 -8.62 -18.20 -30.94
C GLY A 92 -7.96 -19.59 -31.07
N ASN A 93 -6.66 -19.60 -31.38
CA ASN A 93 -5.84 -20.81 -31.46
C ASN A 93 -4.37 -20.47 -31.11
N ASP A 94 -3.48 -21.45 -31.14
CA ASP A 94 -2.08 -21.34 -30.74
C ASP A 94 -1.14 -20.77 -31.83
N THR A 95 -1.66 -20.40 -33.00
CA THR A 95 -0.86 -19.85 -34.12
C THR A 95 -1.27 -18.46 -34.55
N THR A 96 -2.40 -17.94 -34.04
CA THR A 96 -2.92 -16.62 -34.37
C THR A 96 -3.45 -15.91 -33.13
N VAL A 97 -3.30 -14.60 -33.08
CA VAL A 97 -3.89 -13.75 -32.04
C VAL A 97 -4.79 -12.72 -32.70
N ASN A 98 -6.05 -12.70 -32.29
CA ASN A 98 -6.95 -11.62 -32.66
C ASN A 98 -6.57 -10.36 -31.85
N PRO A 99 -6.21 -9.24 -32.49
CA PRO A 99 -5.81 -8.04 -31.77
C PRO A 99 -6.88 -7.50 -30.81
N ILE A 100 -8.17 -7.72 -31.10
CA ILE A 100 -9.26 -7.29 -30.21
C ILE A 100 -9.20 -8.04 -28.88
N ASP A 101 -8.94 -9.34 -28.92
CA ASP A 101 -8.89 -10.18 -27.72
C ASP A 101 -7.68 -9.78 -26.87
N MET A 102 -6.54 -9.53 -27.50
CA MET A 102 -5.34 -9.01 -26.82
C MET A 102 -5.59 -7.64 -26.18
N ILE A 103 -6.21 -6.69 -26.90
CA ILE A 103 -6.59 -5.38 -26.36
C ILE A 103 -7.57 -5.53 -25.19
N GLY A 104 -8.51 -6.46 -25.26
CA GLY A 104 -9.45 -6.73 -24.17
C GLY A 104 -8.74 -7.18 -22.89
N ILE A 105 -7.76 -8.09 -23.02
CA ILE A 105 -6.91 -8.53 -21.91
C ILE A 105 -6.05 -7.38 -21.37
N ASP A 106 -5.41 -6.60 -22.25
CA ASP A 106 -4.58 -5.47 -21.86
C ASP A 106 -5.39 -4.41 -21.09
N MET A 107 -6.59 -4.09 -21.55
CA MET A 107 -7.47 -3.13 -20.86
C MET A 107 -7.95 -3.64 -19.50
N ALA A 108 -8.24 -4.94 -19.39
CA ALA A 108 -8.58 -5.56 -18.11
C ALA A 108 -7.39 -5.54 -17.13
N ALA A 109 -6.18 -5.77 -17.62
CA ALA A 109 -4.95 -5.66 -16.84
C ALA A 109 -4.71 -4.21 -16.36
N ILE A 110 -4.87 -3.23 -17.24
CA ILE A 110 -4.75 -1.81 -16.88
C ILE A 110 -5.79 -1.44 -15.81
N GLN A 111 -7.04 -1.86 -15.96
CA GLN A 111 -8.08 -1.61 -14.97
C GLN A 111 -7.72 -2.22 -13.60
N ALA A 112 -7.19 -3.45 -13.58
CA ALA A 112 -6.73 -4.11 -12.37
C ALA A 112 -5.57 -3.35 -11.71
N LEU A 113 -4.59 -2.89 -12.50
CA LEU A 113 -3.47 -2.09 -12.00
C LEU A 113 -3.93 -0.76 -11.41
N VAL A 114 -4.88 -0.08 -12.05
CA VAL A 114 -5.48 1.16 -11.51
C VAL A 114 -6.13 0.89 -10.16
N LYS A 115 -6.93 -0.17 -10.04
CA LYS A 115 -7.58 -0.58 -8.78
C LYS A 115 -6.55 -0.84 -7.69
N ARG A 116 -5.56 -1.71 -7.97
CA ARG A 116 -4.51 -2.07 -7.02
C ARG A 116 -3.67 -0.85 -6.60
N THR A 117 -3.37 0.05 -7.54
CA THR A 117 -2.62 1.28 -7.25
C THR A 117 -3.37 2.19 -6.30
N ASN A 118 -4.70 2.33 -6.47
CA ASN A 118 -5.52 3.13 -5.56
C ASN A 118 -5.58 2.48 -4.17
N GLU A 119 -5.81 1.16 -4.10
CA GLU A 119 -5.82 0.41 -2.83
C GLU A 119 -4.50 0.56 -2.06
N LEU A 120 -3.37 0.43 -2.76
CA LEU A 120 -2.04 0.62 -2.16
C LEU A 120 -1.79 2.07 -1.69
N LYS A 121 -2.33 3.07 -2.38
CA LYS A 121 -2.25 4.47 -1.94
C LYS A 121 -3.05 4.68 -0.66
N ASP A 122 -4.28 4.19 -0.61
CA ASP A 122 -5.15 4.30 0.57
C ASP A 122 -4.53 3.59 1.79
N GLU A 123 -3.91 2.43 1.60
CA GLU A 123 -3.22 1.71 2.66
C GLU A 123 -1.97 2.47 3.14
N ASN A 124 -1.20 3.04 2.22
CA ASN A 124 -0.02 3.83 2.55
C ASN A 124 -0.38 5.09 3.37
N GLU A 125 -1.46 5.78 3.00
CA GLU A 125 -1.98 6.92 3.77
C GLU A 125 -2.35 6.51 5.21
N LYS A 126 -3.09 5.40 5.37
CA LYS A 126 -3.44 4.87 6.69
C LYS A 126 -2.21 4.46 7.50
N LEU A 127 -1.18 3.91 6.86
CA LEU A 127 0.07 3.56 7.54
C LEU A 127 0.81 4.80 8.03
N LYS A 128 0.88 5.85 7.21
CA LYS A 128 1.48 7.15 7.60
C LYS A 128 0.75 7.79 8.77
N GLU A 129 -0.58 7.74 8.80
CA GLU A 129 -1.37 8.24 9.93
C GLU A 129 -1.07 7.47 11.22
N LYS A 130 -0.99 6.14 11.14
CA LYS A 130 -0.62 5.29 12.28
C LYS A 130 0.80 5.57 12.75
N GLU A 131 1.75 5.75 11.84
CA GLU A 131 3.13 6.10 12.16
C GLU A 131 3.21 7.45 12.88
N ALA A 132 2.52 8.47 12.38
CA ALA A 132 2.44 9.77 13.05
C ALA A 132 1.83 9.68 14.46
N ALA A 133 0.78 8.87 14.63
CA ALA A 133 0.15 8.65 15.92
C ALA A 133 1.08 7.92 16.91
N ILE A 134 1.84 6.91 16.43
CA ILE A 134 2.84 6.19 17.23
C ILE A 134 3.97 7.14 17.64
N ASN A 135 4.49 7.94 16.71
CA ASN A 135 5.55 8.91 17.01
C ASN A 135 5.10 9.93 18.06
N LYS A 136 3.86 10.42 17.98
CA LYS A 136 3.30 11.32 19.01
C LYS A 136 3.24 10.66 20.39
N LYS A 137 2.82 9.39 20.45
CA LYS A 137 2.81 8.61 21.70
C LYS A 137 4.22 8.40 22.25
N LEU A 138 5.20 8.14 21.38
CA LEU A 138 6.60 7.96 21.76
C LEU A 138 7.20 9.24 22.37
N THR A 139 6.90 10.40 21.78
CA THR A 139 7.28 11.70 22.36
C THR A 139 6.65 11.89 23.74
N ALA A 140 5.34 11.66 23.89
CA ALA A 140 4.65 11.79 25.17
C ALA A 140 5.22 10.85 26.26
N ILE A 141 5.56 9.61 25.89
CA ILE A 141 6.23 8.66 26.80
C ILE A 141 7.61 9.18 27.21
N THR A 142 8.34 9.77 26.28
CA THR A 142 9.66 10.35 26.57
C THR A 142 9.54 11.53 27.53
N ASP A 143 8.57 12.40 27.33
CA ASP A 143 8.30 13.54 28.22
C ASP A 143 7.90 13.07 29.62
N LEU A 144 6.98 12.10 29.72
CA LEU A 144 6.58 11.51 31.00
C LEU A 144 7.74 10.81 31.72
N LYS A 145 8.67 10.20 30.98
CA LYS A 145 9.87 9.59 31.55
C LYS A 145 10.77 10.66 32.17
N ASN A 146 10.98 11.77 31.47
CA ASN A 146 11.80 12.89 31.96
C ASN A 146 11.15 13.56 33.19
N GLU A 147 9.83 13.73 33.19
CA GLU A 147 9.09 14.25 34.35
C GLU A 147 9.22 13.31 35.56
N ASN A 148 9.06 12.00 35.36
CA ASN A 148 9.27 11.00 36.41
C ASN A 148 10.68 11.05 36.98
N GLU A 149 11.71 11.27 36.16
CA GLU A 149 13.08 11.42 36.61
C GLU A 149 13.26 12.68 37.48
N SER A 150 12.71 13.81 37.04
CA SER A 150 12.70 15.07 37.82
C SER A 150 11.97 14.93 39.16
N LEU A 151 10.82 14.24 39.17
CA LEU A 151 10.08 13.94 40.39
C LEU A 151 10.89 13.06 41.34
N ARG A 152 11.57 12.03 40.83
CA ARG A 152 12.47 11.18 41.63
C ARG A 152 13.60 11.98 42.27
N GLN A 153 14.20 12.92 41.53
CA GLN A 153 15.23 13.80 42.06
C GLN A 153 14.68 14.73 43.16
N SER A 154 13.51 15.33 42.93
CA SER A 154 12.84 16.20 43.91
C SER A 154 12.48 15.45 45.20
N MET A 155 11.99 14.20 45.10
CA MET A 155 11.72 13.34 46.25
C MET A 155 12.99 13.02 47.04
N ALA A 156 14.10 12.73 46.35
CA ALA A 156 15.39 12.49 47.01
C ALA A 156 15.90 13.73 47.76
N GLN A 157 15.76 14.93 47.16
CA GLN A 157 16.11 16.20 47.82
C GLN A 157 15.24 16.46 49.06
N LEU A 158 13.93 16.24 48.96
CA LEU A 158 13.01 16.42 50.09
C LEU A 158 13.35 15.46 51.24
N GLN A 159 13.64 14.20 50.93
CA GLN A 159 14.07 13.21 51.93
C GLN A 159 15.34 13.65 52.65
N ASN A 160 16.32 14.19 51.92
CA ASN A 160 17.56 14.70 52.51
C ASN A 160 17.28 15.90 53.43
N SER A 161 16.47 16.87 52.98
CA SER A 161 16.09 18.03 53.79
C SER A 161 15.33 17.63 55.06
N PHE A 162 14.42 16.65 54.95
CA PHE A 162 13.69 16.12 56.10
C PHE A 162 14.62 15.44 57.12
N ASN A 163 15.56 14.63 56.65
CA ASN A 163 16.56 14.00 57.52
C ASN A 163 17.44 15.06 58.23
N GLU A 164 17.81 16.12 57.53
CA GLU A 164 18.57 17.24 58.11
C GLU A 164 17.75 18.00 59.16
N GLN A 165 16.48 18.29 58.88
CA GLN A 165 15.57 18.90 59.86
C GLN A 165 15.38 18.02 61.10
N GLN A 166 15.19 16.70 60.94
CA GLN A 166 15.11 15.77 62.07
C GLN A 166 16.37 15.84 62.95
N LYS A 167 17.55 15.89 62.32
CA LYS A 167 18.82 16.02 63.05
C LYS A 167 18.91 17.34 63.82
N LEU A 168 18.53 18.45 63.20
CA LEU A 168 18.52 19.77 63.85
C LEU A 168 17.54 19.83 65.03
N VAL A 169 16.35 19.25 64.89
CA VAL A 169 15.36 19.15 65.97
C VAL A 169 15.89 18.28 67.11
N ALA A 170 16.52 17.14 66.82
CA ALA A 170 17.13 16.31 67.84
C ALA A 170 18.24 17.05 68.61
N GLN A 171 19.07 17.82 67.89
CA GLN A 171 20.12 18.64 68.50
C GLN A 171 19.55 19.77 69.38
N SER A 172 18.48 20.45 68.94
CA SER A 172 17.86 21.51 69.73
C SER A 172 17.18 20.99 70.99
N LEU A 173 16.54 19.81 70.92
CA LEU A 173 16.00 19.11 72.09
C LEU A 173 17.10 18.78 73.12
N GLN A 174 18.23 18.22 72.67
CA GLN A 174 19.38 17.94 73.54
C GLN A 174 19.96 19.21 74.16
N GLN A 175 20.05 20.30 73.39
CA GLN A 175 20.52 21.59 73.91
C GLN A 175 19.56 22.18 74.94
N MET A 176 18.25 22.09 74.72
CA MET A 176 17.25 22.51 75.71
C MET A 176 17.36 21.71 77.00
N GLU A 177 17.46 20.37 76.92
CA GLU A 177 17.65 19.52 78.11
C GLU A 177 18.89 19.95 78.92
N ALA A 178 20.02 20.17 78.24
CA ALA A 178 21.26 20.60 78.87
C ALA A 178 21.14 21.99 79.53
N LEU A 179 20.39 22.92 78.92
CA LEU A 179 20.12 24.24 79.50
C LEU A 179 19.23 24.15 80.73
N THR A 180 18.15 23.36 80.69
CA THR A 180 17.28 23.13 81.86
C THR A 180 18.04 22.53 83.04
N LEU A 181 18.93 21.56 82.79
CA LEU A 181 19.77 20.97 83.85
C LEU A 181 20.69 22.01 84.48
N LYS A 182 21.38 22.83 83.68
CA LYS A 182 22.22 23.92 84.20
C LYS A 182 21.43 24.95 85.01
N GLN A 183 20.18 25.21 84.63
CA GLN A 183 19.33 26.18 85.31
C GLN A 183 18.86 25.65 86.68
N ILE A 184 18.49 24.36 86.75
CA ILE A 184 18.19 23.65 88.01
C ILE A 184 19.40 23.66 88.95
N ASP A 185 20.61 23.34 88.45
CA ASP A 185 21.83 23.35 89.27
C ASP A 185 22.12 24.74 89.83
N LYS A 186 21.91 25.79 89.03
CA LYS A 186 22.13 27.18 89.45
C LYS A 186 21.14 27.65 90.51
N GLU A 187 19.88 27.25 90.40
CA GLU A 187 18.85 27.51 91.42
C GLU A 187 19.14 26.74 92.72
N ALA A 188 19.60 25.48 92.64
CA ALA A 188 19.98 24.68 93.80
C ALA A 188 21.18 25.26 94.58
N VAL A 189 22.12 25.92 93.89
CA VAL A 189 23.27 26.60 94.52
C VAL A 189 22.88 27.92 95.19
N THR A 190 21.79 28.56 94.76
CA THR A 190 21.35 29.87 95.28
C THR A 190 20.50 29.75 96.57
N ILE A 191 20.05 28.54 96.93
CA ILE A 191 19.19 28.25 98.09
C ILE A 191 19.99 27.77 99.32
N LYS A 192 21.32 27.66 99.23
CA LYS A 192 22.22 27.36 100.37
C LYS A 192 22.93 28.61 100.87
#